data_AF-A0A522TH13-F1
#
_entry.id   AF-A0A522TH13-F1
#
_cell.length_a   1.000
_cell.length_b   1.000
_cell.length_c   1.000
_cell.angle_alpha   90.00
_cell.angle_beta   90.00
_cell.angle_gamma   90.00
#
_symmetry.space_group_name_H-M   'P 1'
#
loop_
_entity.id
_entity.type
_entity.pdbx_description
1 polymer ?
#
loop_
_entity_poly.entity_id
_entity_poly.type
_entity_poly.pdbx_seq_one_letter_code
_entity_poly.pdbx_strand_id
1 'polypeptide(L)'
;MGEFSLVLAATKNPVLGYVLIAVLLVFWAGVIIWGRRARTVCKVAVDRDSVVISLFGPARILSLRKQVVFPLDSVTSVRLTPNVFSEQGTFSRRIGSWTIPTFFKVGSFRGARDSGATFWACFTGETAVTFELTNNRYRWVVIDVDDPQATYDLLQRYGL
;
A
#
# COMPACT_ATOMS: atom_id res chain seq x y z
N MET A 1 17.60 -10.32 -23.71
CA MET A 1 17.65 -11.74 -23.26
C MET A 1 18.87 -11.94 -22.34
N GLY A 2 18.97 -11.18 -21.23
CA GLY A 2 20.21 -11.05 -20.44
C GLY A 2 20.06 -11.06 -18.92
N GLU A 3 18.86 -10.84 -18.37
CA GLU A 3 18.65 -10.79 -16.91
C GLU A 3 18.55 -12.17 -16.25
N PHE A 4 18.15 -13.21 -17.00
CA PHE A 4 18.09 -14.58 -16.47
C PHE A 4 19.46 -15.25 -16.26
N SER A 5 20.53 -14.76 -16.92
CA SER A 5 21.87 -15.33 -16.76
C SER A 5 22.53 -14.96 -15.42
N LEU A 6 22.17 -13.82 -14.82
CA LEU A 6 22.73 -13.37 -13.55
C LEU A 6 22.17 -14.18 -12.36
N VAL A 7 20.89 -14.55 -12.43
CA VAL A 7 20.23 -15.40 -11.43
C VAL A 7 20.73 -16.85 -11.50
N LEU A 8 21.00 -17.36 -12.70
CA LEU A 8 21.56 -18.71 -12.87
C LEU A 8 23.04 -18.80 -12.50
N ALA A 9 23.85 -17.76 -12.71
CA ALA A 9 25.27 -17.76 -12.32
C ALA A 9 25.48 -17.76 -10.79
N ALA A 10 24.54 -17.19 -10.02
CA ALA A 10 24.56 -17.18 -8.56
C ALA A 10 24.34 -18.58 -7.93
N THR A 11 23.94 -19.59 -8.71
CA THR A 11 23.66 -20.95 -8.20
C THR A 11 24.91 -21.79 -7.91
N LYS A 12 26.11 -21.38 -8.35
CA LYS A 12 27.34 -22.18 -8.17
C LYS A 12 28.15 -21.88 -6.91
N ASN A 13 27.87 -20.78 -6.20
CA ASN A 13 28.59 -20.44 -4.97
C ASN A 13 27.61 -20.24 -3.80
N PRO A 14 27.50 -21.20 -2.87
CA PRO A 14 26.55 -21.12 -1.77
C PRO A 14 26.79 -19.91 -0.87
N VAL A 15 28.05 -19.45 -0.73
CA VAL A 15 28.39 -18.26 0.05
C VAL A 15 27.78 -17.00 -0.56
N LEU A 16 27.83 -16.86 -1.89
CA LEU A 16 27.21 -15.72 -2.58
C LEU A 16 25.69 -15.73 -2.43
N GLY A 17 25.08 -16.92 -2.44
CA GLY A 17 23.66 -17.12 -2.14
C GLY A 17 23.29 -16.69 -0.72
N TYR A 18 24.06 -17.10 0.29
CA TYR A 18 23.82 -16.70 1.68
C TYR A 18 23.99 -15.19 1.90
N VAL A 19 24.99 -14.57 1.26
CA VAL A 19 25.19 -13.12 1.33
C VAL A 19 24.01 -12.38 0.71
N LEU A 20 23.51 -12.82 -0.45
CA LEU A 20 22.33 -12.25 -1.08
C LEU A 20 21.08 -12.37 -0.20
N ILE A 21 20.87 -13.53 0.41
CA ILE A 21 19.76 -13.76 1.35
C ILE A 21 19.89 -12.85 2.57
N ALA A 22 21.09 -12.76 3.17
CA ALA A 22 21.33 -11.92 4.35
C ALA A 22 21.10 -10.43 4.05
N VAL A 23 21.58 -9.94 2.90
CA VAL A 23 21.34 -8.56 2.45
C VAL A 23 19.84 -8.30 2.26
N LEU A 24 19.12 -9.23 1.63
CA LEU A 24 17.66 -9.13 1.49
C LEU A 24 16.96 -9.12 2.86
N LEU A 25 17.36 -9.98 3.79
CA LEU A 25 16.79 -10.02 5.14
C LEU A 25 17.01 -8.71 5.90
N VAL A 26 18.22 -8.15 5.86
CA VAL A 26 18.54 -6.87 6.50
C VAL A 26 17.74 -5.74 5.85
N PHE A 27 17.65 -5.73 4.52
CA PHE A 27 16.83 -4.77 3.80
C PHE A 27 15.36 -4.85 4.23
N TRP A 28 14.78 -6.05 4.28
CA TRP A 28 13.39 -6.25 4.71
C TRP A 28 13.17 -5.90 6.18
N ALA A 29 14.09 -6.26 7.07
CA ALA A 29 14.04 -5.86 8.47
C ALA A 29 14.07 -4.33 8.60
N GLY A 30 14.92 -3.64 7.83
CA GLY A 30 14.97 -2.19 7.77
C GLY A 30 13.66 -1.56 7.30
N VAL A 31 13.03 -2.12 6.26
CA VAL A 31 11.73 -1.66 5.76
C VAL A 31 10.61 -1.86 6.79
N ILE A 32 10.60 -3.00 7.49
CA ILE A 32 9.60 -3.30 8.53
C ILE A 32 9.81 -2.39 9.74
N ILE A 33 11.05 -2.24 10.21
CA ILE A 33 11.39 -1.35 11.33
C ILE A 33 11.06 0.10 10.97
N TRP A 34 11.35 0.53 9.75
CA TRP A 34 10.96 1.84 9.25
C TRP A 34 9.44 1.97 9.25
N GLY A 35 8.69 1.03 8.70
CA GLY A 35 7.22 1.09 8.65
C GLY A 35 6.55 1.14 10.03
N ARG A 36 7.13 0.47 11.03
CA ARG A 36 6.63 0.52 12.42
C ARG A 36 7.01 1.79 13.17
N ARG A 37 8.10 2.49 12.77
CA ARG A 37 8.55 3.75 13.39
C ARG A 37 8.06 4.99 12.65
N ALA A 38 7.94 4.91 11.33
CA ALA A 38 7.48 5.97 10.47
C ALA A 38 5.99 6.10 10.70
N ARG A 39 5.60 7.13 11.46
CA ARG A 39 4.20 7.40 11.71
C ARG A 39 3.45 7.80 10.44
N THR A 40 4.14 8.38 9.45
CA THR A 40 3.56 8.80 8.18
C THR A 40 4.06 7.93 7.01
N VAL A 41 3.19 7.08 6.47
CA VAL A 41 3.45 6.30 5.24
C VAL A 41 2.95 7.07 4.02
N CYS A 42 1.84 7.78 4.17
CA CYS A 42 1.29 8.65 3.16
C CYS A 42 0.66 9.89 3.79
N LYS A 43 0.45 10.92 2.96
CA LYS A 43 -0.24 12.14 3.34
C LYS A 43 -1.40 12.35 2.39
N VAL A 44 -2.56 12.64 2.96
CA VAL A 44 -3.76 13.02 2.21
C VAL A 44 -3.81 14.53 2.11
N ALA A 45 -4.06 15.03 0.91
CA ALA A 45 -4.40 16.42 0.65
C ALA A 45 -5.64 16.43 -0.24
N VAL A 46 -6.49 17.44 -0.06
CA VAL A 46 -7.61 17.71 -0.95
C VAL A 46 -7.25 18.94 -1.76
N ASP A 47 -7.22 18.79 -3.09
CA ASP A 47 -6.93 19.87 -4.03
C ASP A 47 -8.16 20.10 -4.92
N ARG A 48 -8.83 21.24 -4.73
CA ARG A 48 -10.08 21.67 -5.39
C ARG A 48 -11.16 20.57 -5.37
N ASP A 49 -11.14 19.70 -6.37
CA ASP A 49 -12.13 18.67 -6.63
C ASP A 49 -11.53 17.25 -6.60
N SER A 50 -10.32 17.08 -6.06
CA SER A 50 -9.60 15.80 -6.06
C SER A 50 -8.90 15.52 -4.75
N VAL A 51 -8.90 14.24 -4.36
CA VAL A 51 -8.10 13.73 -3.26
C VAL A 51 -6.74 13.27 -3.80
N VAL A 52 -5.68 13.81 -3.22
CA VAL A 52 -4.29 13.52 -3.56
C VAL A 52 -3.63 12.80 -2.39
N ILE A 53 -3.25 11.55 -2.61
CA ILE A 53 -2.51 10.74 -1.65
C ILE A 53 -1.07 10.68 -2.09
N SER A 54 -0.18 11.29 -1.30
CA SER A 54 1.28 11.28 -1.54
C SER A 54 1.93 10.17 -0.71
N LEU A 55 2.73 9.32 -1.36
CA LEU A 55 3.41 8.18 -0.73
C LEU A 55 4.85 8.56 -0.36
N PHE A 56 5.30 8.18 0.84
CA PHE A 56 6.64 8.46 1.35
C PHE A 56 7.47 7.20 1.59
N GLY A 57 8.80 7.36 1.57
CA GLY A 57 9.75 6.32 1.92
C GLY A 57 9.59 5.01 1.13
N PRO A 58 9.78 3.84 1.78
CA PRO A 58 9.53 2.53 1.21
C PRO A 58 8.17 2.36 0.52
N ALA A 59 7.11 3.04 0.96
CA ALA A 59 5.79 2.93 0.32
C ALA A 59 5.81 3.37 -1.15
N ARG A 60 6.57 4.42 -1.46
CA ARG A 60 6.75 4.92 -2.83
C ARG A 60 7.54 3.95 -3.71
N ILE A 61 8.55 3.28 -3.14
CA ILE A 61 9.38 2.30 -3.86
C ILE A 61 8.57 1.02 -4.11
N LEU A 62 7.90 0.52 -3.09
CA LEU A 62 7.16 -0.75 -3.13
C LEU A 62 5.86 -0.66 -3.92
N SER A 63 5.16 0.48 -3.91
CA SER A 63 3.94 0.67 -4.72
C SER A 63 4.24 0.96 -6.20
N LEU A 64 5.50 1.23 -6.54
CA LEU A 64 5.92 1.77 -7.84
C LEU A 64 5.18 3.06 -8.23
N ARG A 65 4.60 3.77 -7.25
CA ARG A 65 3.87 5.02 -7.48
C ARG A 65 4.28 6.07 -6.44
N LYS A 66 4.35 7.32 -6.90
CA LYS A 66 4.62 8.47 -6.02
C LYS A 66 3.34 9.02 -5.39
N GLN A 67 2.24 8.95 -6.15
CA GLN A 67 0.96 9.50 -5.75
C GLN A 67 -0.20 8.68 -6.31
N VAL A 68 -1.33 8.73 -5.61
CA VAL A 68 -2.63 8.28 -6.09
C VAL A 68 -3.57 9.48 -6.03
N VAL A 69 -4.23 9.75 -7.15
CA VAL A 69 -5.17 10.87 -7.28
C VAL A 69 -6.49 10.32 -7.78
N PHE A 70 -7.59 10.75 -7.15
CA PHE A 70 -8.94 10.48 -7.60
C PHE A 70 -9.85 11.68 -7.32
N PRO A 71 -10.85 11.94 -8.16
CA PRO A 71 -11.75 13.06 -7.94
C PRO A 71 -12.70 12.80 -6.77
N LEU A 72 -13.11 13.88 -6.10
CA LEU A 72 -13.95 13.83 -4.88
C LEU A 72 -15.32 13.20 -5.16
N ASP A 73 -15.90 13.49 -6.32
CA ASP A 73 -17.17 12.93 -6.80
C ASP A 73 -17.17 11.40 -6.94
N SER A 74 -15.98 10.81 -7.13
CA SER A 74 -15.81 9.37 -7.19
C SER A 74 -15.88 8.72 -5.81
N VAL A 75 -15.74 9.47 -4.72
CA VAL A 75 -15.76 8.93 -3.36
C VAL A 75 -17.19 8.66 -2.92
N THR A 76 -17.50 7.38 -2.69
CA THR A 76 -18.82 6.94 -2.22
C THR A 76 -18.88 6.82 -0.71
N SER A 77 -17.77 6.41 -0.08
CA SER A 77 -17.67 6.36 1.38
C SER A 77 -16.23 6.50 1.85
N VAL A 78 -16.05 7.10 3.03
CA VAL A 78 -14.80 7.10 3.78
C VAL A 78 -15.05 6.44 5.12
N ARG A 79 -14.15 5.55 5.55
CA ARG A 79 -14.23 4.94 6.88
C ARG A 79 -12.86 4.71 7.49
N LEU A 80 -12.81 4.73 8.82
CA LEU A 80 -11.69 4.22 9.58
C LEU A 80 -11.83 2.73 9.75
N THR A 81 -10.84 1.98 9.29
CA THR A 81 -10.82 0.52 9.38
C THR A 81 -9.73 0.11 10.37
N PRO A 82 -10.09 -0.22 11.62
CA PRO A 82 -9.14 -0.79 12.57
C PRO A 82 -8.76 -2.21 12.13
N ASN A 83 -7.54 -2.64 12.43
CA ASN A 83 -7.04 -3.97 12.11
C ASN A 83 -7.24 -4.35 10.64
N VAL A 84 -6.91 -3.46 9.70
CA VAL A 84 -7.25 -3.63 8.27
C VAL A 84 -6.65 -4.90 7.63
N PHE A 85 -5.65 -5.50 8.27
CA PHE A 85 -5.08 -6.80 7.90
C PHE A 85 -5.88 -8.02 8.41
N SER A 86 -6.96 -7.87 9.16
CA SER A 86 -7.89 -8.96 9.47
C SER A 86 -9.05 -8.99 8.47
N GLU A 87 -9.43 -7.85 7.89
CA GLU A 87 -10.51 -7.72 6.89
C GLU A 87 -10.11 -8.16 5.47
N GLN A 88 -8.97 -8.86 5.32
CA GLN A 88 -8.38 -9.21 4.01
C GLN A 88 -9.29 -10.06 3.12
N GLY A 89 -10.29 -10.74 3.68
CA GLY A 89 -11.28 -11.52 2.95
C GLY A 89 -12.27 -10.67 2.14
N THR A 90 -12.51 -9.42 2.54
CA THR A 90 -13.54 -8.57 1.93
C THR A 90 -13.03 -7.77 0.72
N PHE A 91 -11.74 -7.41 0.67
CA PHE A 91 -11.25 -6.38 -0.26
C PHE A 91 -10.25 -6.84 -1.34
N SER A 92 -9.72 -8.07 -1.29
CA SER A 92 -8.76 -8.52 -2.30
C SER A 92 -8.57 -10.04 -2.31
N ARG A 93 -8.81 -10.70 -3.45
CA ARG A 93 -8.29 -12.05 -3.73
C ARG A 93 -7.16 -11.93 -4.77
N ARG A 94 -5.95 -12.27 -4.32
CA ARG A 94 -4.63 -12.08 -4.94
C ARG A 94 -4.55 -12.28 -6.46
N ILE A 95 -3.88 -11.36 -7.17
CA ILE A 95 -2.92 -11.59 -8.27
C ILE A 95 -1.93 -10.40 -8.29
N GLY A 96 -0.62 -10.67 -8.20
CA GLY A 96 0.43 -9.77 -8.73
C GLY A 96 1.21 -8.82 -7.79
N SER A 97 1.11 -8.93 -6.45
CA SER A 97 1.92 -8.11 -5.53
C SER A 97 2.50 -8.92 -4.37
N TRP A 98 3.72 -8.59 -3.95
CA TRP A 98 4.44 -9.14 -2.80
C TRP A 98 3.72 -8.74 -1.50
N THR A 99 2.74 -9.54 -1.10
CA THR A 99 2.10 -9.43 0.21
C THR A 99 2.74 -10.46 1.12
N ILE A 100 3.53 -10.01 2.10
CA ILE A 100 3.86 -10.84 3.26
C ILE A 100 2.66 -10.67 4.21
N PRO A 101 1.81 -11.70 4.37
CA PRO A 101 0.43 -11.60 4.89
C PRO A 101 0.26 -11.04 6.31
N THR A 102 1.36 -10.68 6.99
CA THR A 102 1.39 -10.26 8.39
C THR A 102 2.13 -8.94 8.62
N PHE A 103 2.84 -8.37 7.62
CA PHE A 103 3.78 -7.27 7.88
C PHE A 103 3.50 -5.95 7.17
N PHE A 104 2.99 -5.94 5.93
CA PHE A 104 2.59 -4.71 5.21
C PHE A 104 1.81 -5.06 3.94
N LYS A 105 0.97 -4.15 3.45
CA LYS A 105 0.32 -4.21 2.13
C LYS A 105 0.53 -2.90 1.39
N VAL A 106 1.32 -2.94 0.32
CA VAL A 106 1.60 -1.78 -0.52
C VAL A 106 1.47 -2.16 -1.98
N GLY A 107 0.71 -1.37 -2.75
CA GLY A 107 0.56 -1.53 -4.18
C GLY A 107 -0.90 -1.68 -4.65
N SER A 108 -1.06 -1.97 -5.93
CA SER A 108 -2.38 -2.20 -6.54
C SER A 108 -2.67 -3.70 -6.63
N PHE A 109 -3.84 -4.10 -6.16
CA PHE A 109 -4.33 -5.47 -6.15
C PHE A 109 -5.56 -5.54 -7.04
N ARG A 110 -5.68 -6.56 -7.89
CA ARG A 110 -6.93 -6.77 -8.64
C ARG A 110 -7.89 -7.57 -7.77
N GLY A 111 -9.14 -7.11 -7.67
CA GLY A 111 -10.22 -7.90 -7.08
C GLY A 111 -10.56 -9.11 -7.96
N ALA A 112 -11.21 -10.12 -7.37
CA ALA A 112 -11.76 -11.23 -8.14
C ALA A 112 -12.97 -10.73 -8.94
N ARG A 113 -12.98 -11.00 -10.26
CA ARG A 113 -14.12 -10.87 -11.21
C ARG A 113 -15.00 -9.61 -11.01
N ASP A 114 -14.74 -8.57 -11.79
CA ASP A 114 -15.51 -7.30 -11.87
C ASP A 114 -15.61 -6.45 -10.60
N SER A 115 -14.88 -6.77 -9.54
CA SER A 115 -14.86 -5.97 -8.30
C SER A 115 -13.93 -4.74 -8.36
N GLY A 116 -13.31 -4.43 -9.49
CA GLY A 116 -12.35 -3.31 -9.62
C GLY A 116 -11.00 -3.57 -8.94
N ALA A 117 -10.04 -2.64 -9.10
CA ALA A 117 -8.74 -2.75 -8.43
C ALA A 117 -8.80 -2.12 -7.02
N THR A 118 -7.98 -2.61 -6.10
CA THR A 118 -7.80 -2.06 -4.76
C THR A 118 -6.38 -1.53 -4.61
N PHE A 119 -6.23 -0.28 -4.18
CA PHE A 119 -4.92 0.25 -3.81
C PHE A 119 -4.71 0.12 -2.30
N TRP A 120 -3.53 -0.34 -1.91
CA TRP A 120 -3.11 -0.43 -0.51
C TRP A 120 -1.81 0.35 -0.29
N ALA A 121 -1.71 1.05 0.83
CA ALA A 121 -0.47 1.62 1.34
C ALA A 121 -0.46 1.57 2.88
N CYS A 122 -0.43 0.36 3.42
CA CYS A 122 -0.45 0.09 4.85
C CYS A 122 0.82 -0.66 5.30
N PHE A 123 1.41 -0.24 6.40
CA PHE A 123 2.60 -0.87 7.02
C PHE A 123 2.33 -1.40 8.43
N THR A 124 1.46 -0.77 9.21
CA THR A 124 1.22 -1.17 10.60
C THR A 124 -0.03 -2.03 10.71
N GLY A 125 -1.04 -1.71 9.89
CA GLY A 125 -2.33 -2.40 9.90
C GLY A 125 -3.20 -2.08 11.10
N GLU A 126 -2.82 -1.10 11.94
CA GLU A 126 -3.54 -0.74 13.17
C GLU A 126 -4.85 -0.02 12.88
N THR A 127 -4.81 1.12 12.18
CA THR A 127 -6.01 1.84 11.74
C THR A 127 -5.71 2.53 10.42
N ALA A 128 -6.44 2.12 9.39
CA ALA A 128 -6.29 2.65 8.05
C ALA A 128 -7.49 3.52 7.68
N VAL A 129 -7.26 4.53 6.85
CA VAL A 129 -8.35 5.25 6.17
C VAL A 129 -8.67 4.49 4.90
N THR A 130 -9.92 4.07 4.77
CA THR A 130 -10.44 3.35 3.61
C THR A 130 -11.40 4.25 2.84
N PHE A 131 -11.08 4.48 1.57
CA PHE A 131 -11.96 5.11 0.60
C PHE A 131 -12.63 4.04 -0.25
N GLU A 132 -13.94 4.14 -0.42
CA GLU A 132 -14.67 3.45 -1.46
C GLU A 132 -14.94 4.41 -2.61
N LEU A 133 -14.59 3.99 -3.81
CA LEU A 133 -14.69 4.79 -5.01
C LEU A 133 -15.60 4.13 -6.05
N THR A 134 -16.35 4.95 -6.77
CA THR A 134 -17.12 4.58 -7.97
C THR A 134 -16.56 5.30 -9.20
N ASN A 135 -16.82 4.78 -10.40
CA ASN A 135 -16.34 5.38 -11.67
C ASN A 135 -14.82 5.66 -11.72
N ASN A 136 -14.03 4.92 -10.94
CA ASN A 136 -12.59 5.06 -10.85
C ASN A 136 -11.89 3.72 -11.12
N ARG A 137 -10.60 3.78 -11.49
CA ARG A 137 -9.77 2.58 -11.71
C ARG A 137 -9.65 1.73 -10.45
N TYR A 138 -9.72 2.38 -9.29
CA TYR A 138 -9.75 1.70 -8.01
C TYR A 138 -11.17 1.74 -7.45
N ARG A 139 -11.64 0.62 -6.92
CA ARG A 139 -12.86 0.56 -6.12
C ARG A 139 -12.61 0.86 -4.66
N TRP A 140 -11.44 0.47 -4.16
CA TRP A 140 -11.04 0.77 -2.79
C TRP A 140 -9.61 1.32 -2.74
N VAL A 141 -9.40 2.29 -1.88
CA VAL A 141 -8.08 2.86 -1.58
C VAL A 141 -7.90 2.82 -0.07
N VAL A 142 -6.94 2.02 0.40
CA VAL A 142 -6.71 1.75 1.82
C VAL A 142 -5.32 2.25 2.18
N ILE A 143 -5.23 3.16 3.15
CA ILE A 143 -3.98 3.85 3.44
C ILE A 143 -3.71 4.00 4.95
N ASP A 144 -2.44 3.91 5.33
CA ASP A 144 -1.98 4.27 6.67
C ASP A 144 -1.49 5.72 6.67
N VAL A 145 -2.07 6.52 7.55
CA VAL A 145 -1.73 7.94 7.78
C VAL A 145 -1.30 8.13 9.25
N ASP A 146 -0.59 9.22 9.52
CA ASP A 146 -0.06 9.53 10.86
C ASP A 146 -1.14 9.68 11.92
N ASP A 147 -2.20 10.42 11.58
CA ASP A 147 -3.38 10.58 12.41
C ASP A 147 -4.62 10.22 11.59
N PRO A 148 -5.10 8.96 11.70
CA PRO A 148 -6.29 8.51 10.98
C PRO A 148 -7.52 9.34 11.35
N GLN A 149 -7.66 9.71 12.63
CA GLN A 149 -8.82 10.45 13.11
C GLN A 149 -8.82 11.88 12.57
N ALA A 150 -7.70 12.60 12.68
CA ALA A 150 -7.60 13.95 12.14
C ALA A 150 -7.75 13.97 10.61
N THR A 151 -7.28 12.92 9.92
CA THR A 151 -7.47 12.78 8.47
C THR A 151 -8.94 12.54 8.12
N TYR A 152 -9.63 11.68 8.86
CA TYR A 152 -11.07 11.45 8.70
C TYR A 152 -11.86 12.72 8.94
N ASP A 153 -11.59 13.42 10.05
CA ASP A 153 -12.25 14.69 10.38
C ASP A 153 -12.00 15.77 9.32
N LEU A 154 -10.81 15.78 8.70
CA LEU A 154 -10.51 16.66 7.56
C LEU A 154 -11.38 16.30 6.36
N LEU A 155 -11.51 15.02 6.00
CA LEU A 155 -12.29 14.57 4.85
C LEU A 155 -13.78 14.86 5.03
N GLN A 156 -14.30 14.71 6.25
CA GLN A 156 -15.69 15.04 6.59
C GLN A 156 -16.02 16.52 6.38
N ARG A 157 -15.05 17.43 6.53
CA ARG A 157 -15.24 18.87 6.22
C ARG A 157 -15.46 19.14 4.73
N TYR A 158 -15.02 18.22 3.86
CA TYR A 158 -15.25 18.27 2.42
C TYR A 158 -16.51 17.51 1.98
N GLY A 159 -17.32 17.02 2.93
CA GLY A 159 -18.59 16.33 2.65
C GLY A 159 -18.43 14.87 2.23
N LEU A 160 -17.28 14.25 2.54
CA LEU A 160 -16.99 12.83 2.35
C LEU A 160 -17.34 11.99 3.56
#